data_AF-A0A354K4G2-F1
#
_entry.id   AF-A0A354K4G2-F1
#
_cell.length_a   1.000
_cell.length_b   1.000
_cell.length_c   1.000
_cell.angle_alpha   90.00
_cell.angle_beta   90.00
_cell.angle_gamma   90.00
#
_symmetry.space_group_name_H-M   'P 1'
#
loop_
_entity.id
_entity.type
_entity.pdbx_description
1 polymer ?
#
loop_
_entity_poly.entity_id
_entity_poly.type
_entity_poly.pdbx_seq_one_letter_code
_entity_poly.pdbx_strand_id
1 'polypeptide(L)'
;MKMRIPALAAALLLAAVPVSAESISGDISADGICSMADALLLQTWLTADPDAVLPQPGAADLSGDGKLNATDLTLLLQMLAQAPHRTVDVTDIAQLFAAVRGAEPGDVIRIAPGTYDYTPYQGAQKIDTDAAGTASAPITLTALDPDNPPVLTGSSAENGYVLHIKGAYWILDHLICKQSQKGIVLDHASHSVIRNCEICETGAEAVAIRDGSSDCTVSACSIHDTGLVTPGYGEGVYIGSAVSVKGFDYKCDRNKVLDCTFRNIAAEHVDVKEFTTGTEIARCTFFGDGMTGENYAGSFIDIAGNDCFVHHNAGFRNQNPQIVAAFEIHDQAEGWGYHAVFSHNTLYMDRAYGEPDPSRRMYVVDGWFSDFTVCDNQVDYGEGLIAAQPEHYNSDYVIFAD
;
A
#
# COMPACT_ATOMS: atom_id res chain seq x y z
N MET A 1 -46.55 58.73 58.18
CA MET A 1 -45.93 59.44 57.05
C MET A 1 -44.67 58.68 56.64
N LYS A 2 -44.76 57.77 55.67
CA LYS A 2 -43.61 57.10 55.05
C LYS A 2 -43.90 56.91 53.55
N MET A 3 -42.94 57.37 52.76
CA MET A 3 -42.92 57.53 51.30
C MET A 3 -43.08 56.21 50.52
N ARG A 4 -43.73 56.31 49.35
CA ARG A 4 -43.61 55.37 48.24
C ARG A 4 -42.33 55.67 47.44
N ILE A 5 -41.62 54.63 46.99
CA ILE A 5 -40.65 54.66 45.88
C ILE A 5 -40.99 53.45 44.98
N PRO A 6 -41.04 53.60 43.63
CA PRO A 6 -41.58 52.58 42.73
C PRO A 6 -40.53 51.55 42.31
N ALA A 7 -41.00 50.35 41.96
CA ALA A 7 -40.20 49.31 41.34
C ALA A 7 -39.87 49.68 39.88
N LEU A 8 -38.58 49.72 39.54
CA LEU A 8 -38.09 49.87 38.18
C LEU A 8 -37.81 48.45 37.63
N ALA A 9 -38.61 47.99 36.68
CA ALA A 9 -38.33 46.79 35.90
C ALA A 9 -37.31 47.16 34.81
N ALA A 10 -36.10 46.63 34.91
CA ALA A 10 -35.10 46.72 33.85
C ALA A 10 -35.33 45.56 32.87
N ALA A 11 -35.84 45.87 31.68
CA ALA A 11 -35.86 44.94 30.55
C ALA A 11 -34.42 44.81 30.01
N LEU A 12 -33.84 43.64 30.18
CA LEU A 12 -32.57 43.28 29.55
C LEU A 12 -32.87 42.91 28.09
N LEU A 13 -32.59 43.82 27.16
CA LEU A 13 -32.55 43.50 25.73
C LEU A 13 -31.31 42.63 25.50
N LEU A 14 -31.49 41.31 25.40
CA LEU A 14 -30.49 40.47 24.72
C LEU A 14 -30.59 40.78 23.23
N ALA A 15 -29.68 41.60 22.72
CA ALA A 15 -29.36 41.57 21.31
C ALA A 15 -28.71 40.19 21.05
N ALA A 16 -29.41 39.34 20.31
CA ALA A 16 -28.79 38.15 19.74
C ALA A 16 -27.66 38.64 18.82
N VAL A 17 -26.42 38.47 19.26
CA VAL A 17 -25.26 38.57 18.38
C VAL A 17 -25.41 37.38 17.42
N PRO A 18 -25.54 37.60 16.10
CA PRO A 18 -25.53 36.48 15.17
C PRO A 18 -24.19 35.77 15.34
N VAL A 19 -24.23 34.51 15.73
CA VAL A 19 -23.08 33.62 15.56
C VAL A 19 -22.85 33.55 14.06
N SER A 20 -21.81 34.22 13.55
CA SER A 20 -21.40 34.04 12.17
C SER A 20 -21.04 32.57 12.01
N ALA A 21 -21.63 31.90 11.03
CA ALA A 21 -21.11 30.61 10.58
C ALA A 21 -19.60 30.77 10.37
N GLU A 22 -18.80 29.85 10.93
CA GLU A 22 -17.36 29.83 10.67
C GLU A 22 -17.15 29.84 9.16
N SER A 23 -16.45 30.86 8.67
CA SER A 23 -16.08 30.96 7.25
C SER A 23 -15.19 29.77 6.90
N ILE A 24 -15.54 29.04 5.84
CA ILE A 24 -14.70 27.96 5.33
C ILE A 24 -13.41 28.61 4.79
N SER A 25 -12.25 28.14 5.27
CA SER A 25 -10.96 28.66 4.80
C SER A 25 -10.86 28.50 3.28
N GLY A 26 -10.58 29.60 2.56
CA GLY A 26 -10.52 29.63 1.10
C GLY A 26 -11.86 29.80 0.36
N ASP A 27 -13.02 29.76 1.05
CA ASP A 27 -14.33 30.11 0.47
C ASP A 27 -14.52 31.63 0.53
N ILE A 28 -14.06 32.32 -0.51
CA ILE A 28 -14.06 33.78 -0.58
C ILE A 28 -15.39 34.28 -1.12
N SER A 29 -16.04 33.49 -1.99
CA SER A 29 -17.31 33.77 -2.64
C SER A 29 -18.52 33.62 -1.71
N ALA A 30 -18.35 32.96 -0.55
CA ALA A 30 -19.39 32.65 0.44
C ALA A 30 -20.47 31.69 -0.07
N ASP A 31 -20.13 30.84 -1.03
CA ASP A 31 -21.06 29.84 -1.58
C ASP A 31 -21.04 28.51 -0.81
N GLY A 32 -20.16 28.39 0.19
CA GLY A 32 -19.98 27.21 1.02
C GLY A 32 -18.92 26.25 0.48
N ILE A 33 -18.18 26.60 -0.57
CA ILE A 33 -17.19 25.73 -1.21
C ILE A 33 -15.93 26.53 -1.55
N CYS A 34 -14.75 26.04 -1.14
CA CYS A 34 -13.47 26.55 -1.64
C CYS A 34 -13.18 25.94 -3.02
N SER A 35 -13.20 26.75 -4.08
CA SER A 35 -13.10 26.31 -5.47
C SER A 35 -12.19 27.21 -6.33
N MET A 36 -12.00 26.85 -7.60
CA MET A 36 -11.29 27.70 -8.56
C MET A 36 -11.99 29.05 -8.77
N ALA A 37 -13.30 29.16 -8.49
CA ALA A 37 -14.00 30.44 -8.54
C ALA A 37 -13.48 31.42 -7.48
N ASP A 38 -13.12 30.93 -6.29
CA ASP A 38 -12.54 31.74 -5.22
C ASP A 38 -11.13 32.20 -5.56
N ALA A 39 -10.33 31.33 -6.16
CA ALA A 39 -9.00 31.70 -6.66
C ALA A 39 -9.09 32.78 -7.75
N LEU A 40 -10.05 32.65 -8.68
CA LEU A 40 -10.28 33.67 -9.71
C LEU A 40 -10.78 34.98 -9.09
N LEU A 41 -11.66 34.91 -8.08
CA LEU A 41 -12.17 36.08 -7.38
C LEU A 41 -11.06 36.84 -6.65
N LEU A 42 -10.18 36.12 -5.93
CA LEU A 42 -9.02 36.70 -5.27
C LEU A 42 -8.02 37.27 -6.28
N GLN A 43 -7.74 36.55 -7.37
CA GLN A 43 -6.87 37.04 -8.44
C GLN A 43 -7.42 38.35 -9.03
N THR A 44 -8.71 38.38 -9.36
CA THR A 44 -9.37 39.54 -9.99
C THR A 44 -9.30 40.76 -9.06
N TRP A 45 -9.57 40.56 -7.77
CA TRP A 45 -9.42 41.59 -6.74
C TRP A 45 -7.98 42.09 -6.59
N LEU A 46 -7.00 41.18 -6.56
CA LEU A 46 -5.57 41.53 -6.48
C LEU A 46 -5.09 42.31 -7.70
N THR A 47 -5.71 42.10 -8.87
CA THR A 47 -5.44 42.86 -10.10
C THR A 47 -6.18 44.18 -10.20
N ALA A 48 -6.86 44.60 -9.12
CA ALA A 48 -7.56 45.88 -8.99
C ALA A 48 -8.71 46.10 -10.00
N ASP A 49 -9.45 45.03 -10.31
CA ASP A 49 -10.74 45.17 -10.99
C ASP A 49 -11.71 45.99 -10.10
N PRO A 50 -12.26 47.11 -10.59
CA PRO A 50 -13.13 47.98 -9.79
C PRO A 50 -14.45 47.33 -9.37
N ASP A 51 -14.87 46.26 -10.04
CA ASP A 51 -16.12 45.55 -9.77
C ASP A 51 -15.92 44.31 -8.88
N ALA A 52 -14.67 43.95 -8.57
CA ALA A 52 -14.37 42.80 -7.71
C ALA A 52 -14.66 43.10 -6.24
N VAL A 53 -15.62 42.37 -5.67
CA VAL A 53 -15.95 42.38 -4.24
C VAL A 53 -15.57 41.02 -3.67
N LEU A 54 -14.95 41.00 -2.48
CA LEU A 54 -14.71 39.79 -1.72
C LEU A 54 -15.82 39.65 -0.66
N PRO A 55 -16.81 38.75 -0.83
CA PRO A 55 -17.84 38.52 0.18
C PRO A 55 -17.29 38.10 1.55
N GLN A 56 -16.28 37.22 1.56
CA GLN A 56 -15.59 36.76 2.77
C GLN A 56 -14.08 37.04 2.67
N PRO A 57 -13.63 38.29 2.88
CA PRO A 57 -12.20 38.62 2.81
C PRO A 57 -11.39 37.95 3.93
N GLY A 58 -12.01 37.58 5.05
CA GLY A 58 -11.38 36.82 6.12
C GLY A 58 -11.03 35.38 5.72
N ALA A 59 -11.76 34.77 4.78
CA ALA A 59 -11.45 33.46 4.23
C ALA A 59 -10.26 33.48 3.25
N ALA A 60 -9.88 34.67 2.79
CA ALA A 60 -8.80 34.87 1.82
C ALA A 60 -7.41 35.05 2.47
N ASP A 61 -7.30 35.33 3.77
CA ASP A 61 -6.01 35.51 4.47
C ASP A 61 -5.45 34.15 4.93
N LEU A 62 -5.01 33.35 3.96
CA LEU A 62 -4.49 32.00 4.21
C LEU A 62 -3.10 32.02 4.84
N SER A 63 -2.35 33.11 4.68
CA SER A 63 -1.05 33.30 5.32
C SER A 63 -1.16 33.72 6.79
N GLY A 64 -2.31 34.29 7.19
CA GLY A 64 -2.58 34.77 8.54
C GLY A 64 -1.80 36.05 8.90
N ASP A 65 -1.32 36.79 7.89
CA ASP A 65 -0.51 38.00 8.07
C ASP A 65 -1.33 39.30 8.06
N GLY A 66 -2.66 39.18 7.88
CA GLY A 66 -3.60 40.29 7.82
C GLY A 66 -3.60 41.04 6.49
N LYS A 67 -2.91 40.55 5.46
CA LYS A 67 -2.78 41.21 4.16
C LYS A 67 -3.08 40.26 3.01
N LEU A 68 -4.21 40.49 2.33
CA LEU A 68 -4.54 39.78 1.10
C LEU A 68 -3.57 40.14 -0.02
N ASN A 69 -2.73 39.18 -0.41
CA ASN A 69 -1.71 39.38 -1.43
C ASN A 69 -1.43 38.09 -2.26
N ALA A 70 -0.41 38.14 -3.11
CA ALA A 70 -0.06 37.01 -3.98
C ALA A 70 0.33 35.74 -3.20
N THR A 71 0.79 35.87 -1.96
CA THR A 71 1.07 34.73 -1.07
C THR A 71 -0.21 33.98 -0.74
N ASP A 72 -1.30 34.66 -0.40
CA ASP A 72 -2.57 34.00 -0.11
C ASP A 72 -3.18 33.37 -1.36
N LEU A 73 -3.08 34.03 -2.51
CA LEU A 73 -3.48 33.42 -3.78
C LEU A 73 -2.66 32.14 -4.07
N THR A 74 -1.37 32.15 -3.76
CA THR A 74 -0.51 30.96 -3.91
C THR A 74 -0.94 29.84 -2.96
N LEU A 75 -1.22 30.16 -1.70
CA LEU A 75 -1.71 29.19 -0.72
C LEU A 75 -3.08 28.64 -1.11
N LEU A 76 -3.97 29.47 -1.65
CA LEU A 76 -5.28 29.05 -2.13
C LEU A 76 -5.14 28.08 -3.31
N LEU A 77 -4.29 28.41 -4.28
CA LEU A 77 -3.99 27.53 -5.41
C LEU A 77 -3.35 26.22 -4.95
N GLN A 78 -2.49 26.24 -3.92
CA GLN A 78 -1.91 25.04 -3.32
C GLN A 78 -2.96 24.18 -2.59
N MET A 79 -3.89 24.81 -1.86
CA MET A 79 -5.01 24.14 -1.22
C MET A 79 -5.93 23.49 -2.24
N LEU A 80 -6.29 24.21 -3.31
CA LEU A 80 -7.12 23.69 -4.41
C LEU A 80 -6.43 22.56 -5.17
N ALA A 81 -5.10 22.62 -5.32
CA ALA A 81 -4.33 21.55 -5.93
C ALA A 81 -4.23 20.28 -5.06
N GLN A 82 -4.48 20.40 -3.75
CA GLN A 82 -4.48 19.27 -2.80
C GLN A 82 -5.89 18.77 -2.47
N ALA A 83 -6.93 19.55 -2.78
CA ALA A 83 -8.30 19.12 -2.59
C ALA A 83 -8.63 17.95 -3.54
N PRO A 84 -9.41 16.95 -3.09
CA PRO A 84 -9.83 15.88 -3.97
C PRO A 84 -10.64 16.49 -5.13
N HIS A 85 -10.32 16.08 -6.36
CA HIS A 85 -11.01 16.56 -7.55
C HIS A 85 -12.50 16.20 -7.48
N ARG A 86 -12.79 14.95 -7.10
CA ARG A 86 -14.13 14.43 -6.89
C ARG A 86 -14.11 13.40 -5.76
N THR A 87 -15.06 13.49 -4.83
CA THR A 87 -15.33 12.39 -3.89
C THR A 87 -16.56 11.62 -4.35
N VAL A 88 -16.44 10.30 -4.51
CA VAL A 88 -17.52 9.42 -4.99
C VAL A 88 -17.79 8.34 -3.94
N ASP A 89 -18.99 8.38 -3.37
CA ASP A 89 -19.45 7.32 -2.46
C ASP A 89 -20.11 6.21 -3.26
N VAL A 90 -19.64 4.99 -3.04
CA VAL A 90 -20.05 3.78 -3.74
C VAL A 90 -20.74 2.85 -2.76
N THR A 91 -21.91 2.33 -3.15
CA THR A 91 -22.75 1.45 -2.31
C THR A 91 -23.12 0.14 -3.00
N ASP A 92 -22.81 0.00 -4.29
CA ASP A 92 -23.03 -1.22 -5.06
C ASP A 92 -21.93 -1.48 -6.09
N ILE A 93 -21.93 -2.69 -6.66
CA ILE A 93 -20.90 -3.12 -7.61
C ILE A 93 -20.91 -2.32 -8.92
N ALA A 94 -22.08 -1.87 -9.39
CA ALA A 94 -22.17 -1.13 -10.64
C ALA A 94 -21.60 0.28 -10.50
N GLN A 95 -21.85 0.93 -9.36
CA GLN A 95 -21.24 2.18 -8.95
C GLN A 95 -19.72 2.02 -8.80
N LEU A 96 -19.25 0.91 -8.22
CA LEU A 96 -17.81 0.65 -8.06
C LEU A 96 -17.10 0.60 -9.41
N PHE A 97 -17.62 -0.21 -10.35
CA PHE A 97 -17.05 -0.30 -11.70
C PHE A 97 -17.07 1.05 -12.43
N ALA A 98 -18.18 1.80 -12.33
CA ALA A 98 -18.29 3.10 -12.97
C ALA A 98 -17.29 4.11 -12.39
N ALA A 99 -17.15 4.15 -11.05
CA ALA A 99 -16.22 5.04 -10.37
C ALA A 99 -14.76 4.70 -10.69
N VAL A 100 -14.38 3.42 -10.59
CA VAL A 100 -12.99 2.97 -10.80
C VAL A 100 -12.54 3.14 -12.26
N ARG A 101 -13.40 2.85 -13.24
CA ARG A 101 -13.08 3.02 -14.67
C ARG A 101 -13.18 4.46 -15.14
N GLY A 102 -14.01 5.27 -14.49
CA GLY A 102 -14.19 6.70 -14.80
C GLY A 102 -13.44 7.62 -13.85
N ALA A 103 -12.41 7.12 -13.17
CA ALA A 103 -11.62 7.88 -12.22
C ALA A 103 -10.71 8.88 -12.94
N GLU A 104 -10.57 10.07 -12.36
CA GLU A 104 -9.67 11.13 -12.83
C GLU A 104 -8.63 11.46 -11.74
N PRO A 105 -7.46 12.03 -12.08
CA PRO A 105 -6.44 12.38 -11.09
C PRO A 105 -7.00 13.21 -9.93
N GLY A 106 -6.74 12.77 -8.70
CA GLY A 106 -7.22 13.41 -7.47
C GLY A 106 -8.59 12.94 -7.00
N ASP A 107 -9.24 12.00 -7.68
CA ASP A 107 -10.49 11.41 -7.22
C ASP A 107 -10.30 10.55 -5.96
N VAL A 108 -11.30 10.61 -5.06
CA VAL A 108 -11.42 9.76 -3.87
C VAL A 108 -12.71 8.95 -3.97
N ILE A 109 -12.58 7.66 -4.22
CA ILE A 109 -13.68 6.71 -4.30
C ILE A 109 -13.79 6.01 -2.94
N ARG A 110 -14.89 6.26 -2.22
CA ARG A 110 -15.15 5.70 -0.89
C ARG A 110 -16.22 4.64 -0.97
N ILE A 111 -15.89 3.41 -0.60
CA ILE A 111 -16.80 2.28 -0.69
C ILE A 111 -17.47 2.06 0.67
N ALA A 112 -18.80 2.12 0.71
CA ALA A 112 -19.57 1.82 1.91
C ALA A 112 -19.36 0.37 2.37
N PRO A 113 -19.48 0.07 3.67
CA PRO A 113 -19.42 -1.30 4.16
C PRO A 113 -20.38 -2.24 3.42
N GLY A 114 -19.91 -3.44 3.09
CA GLY A 114 -20.70 -4.42 2.37
C GLY A 114 -19.84 -5.40 1.60
N THR A 115 -20.49 -6.34 0.93
CA THR A 115 -19.85 -7.32 0.05
C THR A 115 -20.17 -6.99 -1.40
N TYR A 116 -19.12 -6.83 -2.20
CA TYR A 116 -19.15 -6.42 -3.60
C TYR A 116 -18.67 -7.58 -4.45
N ASP A 117 -19.60 -8.50 -4.77
CA ASP A 117 -19.34 -9.60 -5.69
C ASP A 117 -19.33 -9.07 -7.14
N TYR A 118 -18.15 -9.11 -7.79
CA TYR A 118 -17.98 -8.64 -9.16
C TYR A 118 -18.45 -9.65 -10.22
N THR A 119 -18.66 -10.92 -9.88
CA THR A 119 -18.92 -11.98 -10.86
C THR A 119 -20.25 -11.85 -11.61
N PRO A 120 -21.36 -11.33 -11.02
CA PRO A 120 -22.59 -11.08 -11.76
C PRO A 120 -22.51 -9.84 -12.65
N TYR A 121 -21.49 -8.98 -12.46
CA TYR A 121 -21.35 -7.75 -13.23
C TYR A 121 -20.84 -8.06 -14.64
N GLN A 122 -21.77 -8.31 -15.55
CA GLN A 122 -21.48 -8.50 -16.99
C GLN A 122 -20.44 -9.58 -17.28
N GLY A 123 -20.35 -10.62 -16.43
CA GLY A 123 -19.37 -11.70 -16.55
C GLY A 123 -17.93 -11.28 -16.23
N ALA A 124 -17.75 -10.18 -15.48
CA ALA A 124 -16.44 -9.69 -15.09
C ALA A 124 -15.63 -10.76 -14.36
N GLN A 125 -14.34 -10.82 -14.67
CA GLN A 125 -13.35 -11.65 -13.98
C GLN A 125 -12.52 -10.84 -12.98
N LYS A 126 -12.75 -9.52 -12.92
CA LYS A 126 -12.00 -8.54 -12.13
C LYS A 126 -12.65 -7.18 -12.19
N ILE A 127 -12.33 -6.34 -11.20
CA ILE A 127 -12.53 -4.90 -11.25
C ILE A 127 -11.25 -4.28 -11.79
N ASP A 128 -11.31 -3.75 -13.01
CA ASP A 128 -10.13 -3.27 -13.74
C ASP A 128 -10.24 -1.79 -14.11
N THR A 129 -9.08 -1.14 -14.22
CA THR A 129 -8.97 0.25 -14.67
C THR A 129 -7.65 0.53 -15.38
N ASP A 130 -7.72 1.43 -16.36
CA ASP A 130 -6.57 2.06 -17.02
C ASP A 130 -6.37 3.52 -16.56
N ALA A 131 -7.25 4.03 -15.69
CA ALA A 131 -7.13 5.39 -15.19
C ALA A 131 -5.84 5.53 -14.37
N ALA A 132 -5.19 6.68 -14.49
CA ALA A 132 -3.93 6.96 -13.81
C ALA A 132 -4.05 8.29 -13.07
N GLY A 133 -3.57 8.32 -11.82
CA GLY A 133 -3.35 9.55 -11.09
C GLY A 133 -2.05 10.23 -11.49
N THR A 134 -1.65 11.21 -10.70
CA THR A 134 -0.34 11.86 -10.81
C THR A 134 0.30 11.96 -9.43
N ALA A 135 1.60 12.27 -9.36
CA ALA A 135 2.30 12.47 -8.09
C ALA A 135 1.63 13.52 -7.18
N SER A 136 1.05 14.58 -7.75
CA SER A 136 0.35 15.62 -7.01
C SER A 136 -1.14 15.35 -6.80
N ALA A 137 -1.72 14.41 -7.55
CA ALA A 137 -3.15 14.10 -7.52
C ALA A 137 -3.34 12.59 -7.75
N PRO A 138 -3.00 11.74 -6.77
CA PRO A 138 -3.23 10.30 -6.87
C PRO A 138 -4.74 9.99 -6.86
N ILE A 139 -5.11 8.84 -7.41
CA ILE A 139 -6.49 8.33 -7.32
C ILE A 139 -6.58 7.45 -6.09
N THR A 140 -7.54 7.68 -5.21
CA THR A 140 -7.72 6.90 -3.98
C THR A 140 -8.97 6.03 -4.06
N LEU A 141 -8.82 4.72 -3.82
CA LEU A 141 -9.92 3.78 -3.58
C LEU A 141 -9.85 3.31 -2.13
N THR A 142 -10.86 3.64 -1.33
CA THR A 142 -10.81 3.39 0.12
C THR A 142 -12.13 3.00 0.74
N ALA A 143 -12.11 2.42 1.93
CA ALA A 143 -13.30 2.26 2.77
C ALA A 143 -13.91 3.62 3.14
N LEU A 144 -15.22 3.72 3.09
CA LEU A 144 -15.96 4.81 3.70
C LEU A 144 -15.91 4.74 5.23
N ASP A 145 -15.86 3.52 5.77
CA ASP A 145 -15.75 3.20 7.20
C ASP A 145 -14.61 2.19 7.42
N PRO A 146 -13.39 2.66 7.77
CA PRO A 146 -12.23 1.80 7.97
C PRO A 146 -12.37 0.74 9.07
N ASP A 147 -13.26 0.95 10.04
CA ASP A 147 -13.53 -0.03 11.11
C ASP A 147 -14.43 -1.19 10.60
N ASN A 148 -15.06 -1.01 9.44
CA ASN A 148 -15.89 -2.00 8.77
C ASN A 148 -15.61 -2.00 7.25
N PRO A 149 -14.40 -2.43 6.84
CA PRO A 149 -13.94 -2.30 5.47
C PRO A 149 -14.82 -3.10 4.49
N PRO A 150 -14.98 -2.60 3.24
CA PRO A 150 -15.71 -3.30 2.19
C PRO A 150 -14.99 -4.60 1.80
N VAL A 151 -15.76 -5.63 1.49
CA VAL A 151 -15.27 -6.90 0.95
C VAL A 151 -15.48 -6.92 -0.55
N LEU A 152 -14.40 -6.84 -1.32
CA LEU A 152 -14.37 -7.02 -2.77
C LEU A 152 -14.07 -8.49 -3.06
N THR A 153 -14.99 -9.19 -3.73
CA THR A 153 -14.93 -10.65 -3.81
C THR A 153 -15.30 -11.22 -5.17
N GLY A 154 -14.62 -12.30 -5.56
CA GLY A 154 -15.10 -13.20 -6.60
C GLY A 154 -15.99 -14.31 -6.02
N SER A 155 -16.33 -15.30 -6.84
CA SER A 155 -17.15 -16.44 -6.42
C SER A 155 -16.35 -17.65 -5.91
N SER A 156 -15.04 -17.73 -6.21
CA SER A 156 -14.15 -18.79 -5.75
C SER A 156 -12.68 -18.39 -5.95
N ALA A 157 -11.77 -19.12 -5.33
CA ALA A 157 -10.33 -18.97 -5.53
C ALA A 157 -9.85 -19.22 -6.98
N GLU A 158 -10.72 -19.65 -7.91
CA GLU A 158 -10.39 -19.79 -9.33
C GLU A 158 -10.76 -18.53 -10.15
N ASN A 159 -11.53 -17.60 -9.57
CA ASN A 159 -12.06 -16.43 -10.27
C ASN A 159 -11.01 -15.33 -10.44
N GLY A 160 -10.38 -15.25 -11.61
CA GLY A 160 -9.64 -14.05 -12.08
C GLY A 160 -8.93 -13.24 -11.00
N TYR A 161 -9.04 -11.91 -11.03
CA TYR A 161 -8.41 -11.02 -10.04
C TYR A 161 -9.48 -10.25 -9.27
N VAL A 162 -9.24 -9.79 -8.04
CA VAL A 162 -10.15 -8.81 -7.44
C VAL A 162 -9.96 -7.45 -8.11
N LEU A 163 -8.74 -6.90 -8.00
CA LEU A 163 -8.36 -5.62 -8.60
C LEU A 163 -7.26 -5.82 -9.65
N HIS A 164 -7.42 -5.18 -10.81
CA HIS A 164 -6.40 -5.08 -11.85
C HIS A 164 -6.16 -3.62 -12.21
N ILE A 165 -5.11 -3.04 -11.62
CA ILE A 165 -4.75 -1.64 -11.82
C ILE A 165 -3.68 -1.55 -12.90
N LYS A 166 -3.97 -0.79 -13.96
CA LYS A 166 -3.07 -0.60 -15.10
C LYS A 166 -2.55 0.83 -15.27
N GLY A 167 -2.94 1.74 -14.37
CA GLY A 167 -2.49 3.12 -14.35
C GLY A 167 -1.67 3.43 -13.09
N ALA A 168 -0.81 4.45 -13.19
CA ALA A 168 0.07 4.88 -12.10
C ALA A 168 -0.67 5.66 -11.00
N TYR A 169 -0.01 5.82 -9.85
CA TYR A 169 -0.43 6.68 -8.74
C TYR A 169 -1.83 6.37 -8.17
N TRP A 170 -2.10 5.09 -7.94
CA TRP A 170 -3.27 4.66 -7.15
C TRP A 170 -2.92 4.50 -5.68
N ILE A 171 -3.86 4.85 -4.81
CA ILE A 171 -3.84 4.50 -3.39
C ILE A 171 -5.01 3.56 -3.14
N LEU A 172 -4.74 2.31 -2.81
CA LEU A 172 -5.72 1.30 -2.41
C LEU A 172 -5.62 1.13 -0.89
N ASP A 173 -6.66 1.50 -0.15
CA ASP A 173 -6.57 1.73 1.30
C ASP A 173 -7.77 1.17 2.08
N HIS A 174 -7.53 0.30 3.06
CA HIS A 174 -8.59 -0.33 3.89
C HIS A 174 -9.59 -1.17 3.08
N LEU A 175 -9.11 -2.09 2.26
CA LEU A 175 -9.96 -2.99 1.47
C LEU A 175 -9.74 -4.44 1.91
N ILE A 176 -10.81 -5.25 1.92
CA ILE A 176 -10.71 -6.71 1.98
C ILE A 176 -10.88 -7.25 0.55
N CYS A 177 -9.87 -7.97 0.04
CA CYS A 177 -9.90 -8.60 -1.28
C CYS A 177 -9.84 -10.12 -1.11
N LYS A 178 -10.87 -10.85 -1.56
CA LYS A 178 -10.88 -12.31 -1.40
C LYS A 178 -11.61 -13.12 -2.47
N GLN A 179 -11.45 -14.44 -2.41
CA GLN A 179 -12.11 -15.42 -3.28
C GLN A 179 -11.88 -15.13 -4.77
N SER A 180 -10.62 -15.11 -5.15
CA SER A 180 -10.17 -14.89 -6.53
C SER A 180 -8.93 -15.71 -6.83
N GLN A 181 -8.53 -15.84 -8.10
CA GLN A 181 -7.22 -16.44 -8.42
C GLN A 181 -6.09 -15.57 -7.88
N LYS A 182 -6.18 -14.24 -8.03
CA LYS A 182 -5.22 -13.27 -7.48
C LYS A 182 -5.95 -12.14 -6.78
N GLY A 183 -5.40 -11.60 -5.70
CA GLY A 183 -6.02 -10.47 -5.00
C GLY A 183 -5.91 -9.18 -5.81
N ILE A 184 -4.75 -8.53 -5.73
CA ILE A 184 -4.48 -7.23 -6.38
C ILE A 184 -3.33 -7.39 -7.36
N VAL A 185 -3.55 -7.00 -8.61
CA VAL A 185 -2.55 -7.04 -9.68
C VAL A 185 -2.27 -5.63 -10.18
N LEU A 186 -0.99 -5.24 -10.15
CA LEU A 186 -0.45 -4.04 -10.77
C LEU A 186 0.33 -4.46 -12.03
N ASP A 187 -0.17 -4.10 -13.20
CA ASP A 187 0.54 -4.31 -14.48
C ASP A 187 0.71 -2.92 -15.13
N HIS A 188 1.93 -2.48 -15.45
CA HIS A 188 2.20 -1.13 -15.96
C HIS A 188 1.75 0.02 -15.02
N ALA A 189 1.69 -0.24 -13.71
CA ALA A 189 1.13 0.68 -12.72
C ALA A 189 2.19 1.07 -11.68
N SER A 190 2.96 2.13 -11.96
CA SER A 190 4.03 2.63 -11.07
C SER A 190 3.53 3.61 -10.00
N HIS A 191 4.32 3.80 -8.94
CA HIS A 191 4.03 4.73 -7.83
C HIS A 191 2.69 4.51 -7.12
N SER A 192 2.17 3.28 -7.17
CA SER A 192 0.92 2.92 -6.50
C SER A 192 1.18 2.36 -5.10
N VAL A 193 0.25 2.62 -4.19
CA VAL A 193 0.31 2.19 -2.79
C VAL A 193 -0.87 1.29 -2.49
N ILE A 194 -0.60 0.10 -1.96
CA ILE A 194 -1.56 -0.82 -1.38
C ILE A 194 -1.32 -0.79 0.13
N ARG A 195 -2.30 -0.35 0.92
CA ARG A 195 -2.10 -0.24 2.37
C ARG A 195 -3.32 -0.57 3.22
N ASN A 196 -3.07 -1.05 4.44
CA ASN A 196 -4.13 -1.40 5.40
C ASN A 196 -5.17 -2.39 4.84
N CYS A 197 -4.78 -3.21 3.86
CA CYS A 197 -5.67 -4.15 3.20
C CYS A 197 -5.55 -5.55 3.82
N GLU A 198 -6.64 -6.30 3.78
CA GLU A 198 -6.64 -7.74 3.94
C GLU A 198 -6.73 -8.39 2.55
N ILE A 199 -5.76 -9.23 2.19
CA ILE A 199 -5.79 -9.98 0.94
C ILE A 199 -5.76 -11.46 1.29
N CYS A 200 -6.86 -12.17 1.03
CA CYS A 200 -7.01 -13.54 1.50
C CYS A 200 -7.84 -14.46 0.62
N GLU A 201 -7.81 -15.76 0.91
CA GLU A 201 -8.55 -16.80 0.17
C GLU A 201 -8.26 -16.76 -1.35
N THR A 202 -7.00 -16.64 -1.75
CA THR A 202 -6.59 -16.58 -3.18
C THR A 202 -6.14 -17.93 -3.70
N GLY A 203 -6.44 -18.22 -4.97
CA GLY A 203 -6.05 -19.49 -5.60
C GLY A 203 -4.57 -19.58 -5.96
N ALA A 204 -3.95 -18.44 -6.27
CA ALA A 204 -2.55 -18.24 -6.54
C ALA A 204 -2.06 -17.06 -5.68
N GLU A 205 -1.20 -16.17 -6.21
CA GLU A 205 -0.58 -15.11 -5.41
C GLU A 205 -1.57 -14.03 -4.95
N ALA A 206 -1.35 -13.48 -3.77
CA ALA A 206 -2.22 -12.43 -3.23
C ALA A 206 -2.00 -11.08 -3.93
N VAL A 207 -0.76 -10.64 -4.06
CA VAL A 207 -0.39 -9.40 -4.76
C VAL A 207 0.62 -9.71 -5.85
N ALA A 208 0.40 -9.19 -7.05
CA ALA A 208 1.36 -9.26 -8.15
C ALA A 208 1.73 -7.85 -8.65
N ILE A 209 3.02 -7.52 -8.65
CA ILE A 209 3.58 -6.28 -9.20
C ILE A 209 4.41 -6.64 -10.42
N ARG A 210 3.88 -6.42 -11.63
CA ARG A 210 4.48 -6.92 -12.87
C ARG A 210 4.43 -5.88 -13.99
N ASP A 211 4.92 -6.26 -15.16
CA ASP A 211 4.79 -5.51 -16.41
C ASP A 211 5.27 -4.05 -16.32
N GLY A 212 6.47 -3.84 -15.81
CA GLY A 212 7.07 -2.51 -15.69
C GLY A 212 6.65 -1.73 -14.42
N SER A 213 5.81 -2.29 -13.57
CA SER A 213 5.32 -1.62 -12.35
C SER A 213 6.46 -1.41 -11.36
N SER A 214 6.85 -0.14 -11.17
CA SER A 214 7.99 0.27 -10.36
C SER A 214 7.59 1.29 -9.29
N ASP A 215 8.41 1.42 -8.25
CA ASP A 215 8.21 2.39 -7.17
C ASP A 215 6.86 2.22 -6.44
N CYS A 216 6.30 1.01 -6.43
CA CYS A 216 5.07 0.68 -5.73
C CYS A 216 5.35 0.25 -4.29
N THR A 217 4.36 0.40 -3.41
CA THR A 217 4.48 0.01 -2.00
C THR A 217 3.29 -0.83 -1.57
N VAL A 218 3.53 -2.01 -1.04
CA VAL A 218 2.57 -2.80 -0.26
C VAL A 218 2.91 -2.59 1.20
N SER A 219 2.00 -2.03 2.00
CA SER A 219 2.31 -1.67 3.38
C SER A 219 1.20 -1.93 4.40
N ALA A 220 1.55 -2.38 5.59
CA ALA A 220 0.58 -2.61 6.68
C ALA A 220 -0.60 -3.53 6.27
N CYS A 221 -0.36 -4.49 5.37
CA CYS A 221 -1.37 -5.43 4.90
C CYS A 221 -1.34 -6.73 5.71
N SER A 222 -2.52 -7.33 5.88
CA SER A 222 -2.67 -8.73 6.33
C SER A 222 -2.86 -9.61 5.10
N ILE A 223 -1.89 -10.48 4.82
CA ILE A 223 -1.91 -11.35 3.63
C ILE A 223 -1.96 -12.80 4.12
N HIS A 224 -3.01 -13.54 3.74
CA HIS A 224 -3.15 -14.91 4.24
C HIS A 224 -4.01 -15.84 3.38
N ASP A 225 -3.84 -17.15 3.58
CA ASP A 225 -4.62 -18.19 2.90
C ASP A 225 -4.53 -18.07 1.36
N THR A 226 -3.31 -18.09 0.84
CA THR A 226 -3.00 -17.99 -0.59
C THR A 226 -2.64 -19.36 -1.17
N GLY A 227 -2.66 -19.50 -2.50
CA GLY A 227 -2.33 -20.77 -3.15
C GLY A 227 -3.37 -21.87 -2.97
N LEU A 228 -4.64 -21.54 -2.71
CA LEU A 228 -5.70 -22.52 -2.45
C LEU A 228 -6.05 -23.41 -3.66
N VAL A 229 -5.60 -23.04 -4.86
CA VAL A 229 -5.84 -23.77 -6.11
C VAL A 229 -4.52 -24.26 -6.71
N THR A 230 -3.49 -23.43 -6.69
CA THR A 230 -2.16 -23.78 -7.19
C THR A 230 -1.10 -23.37 -6.17
N PRO A 231 -0.82 -24.23 -5.18
CA PRO A 231 0.05 -23.90 -4.05
C PRO A 231 1.44 -23.39 -4.45
N GLY A 232 2.06 -23.98 -5.48
CA GLY A 232 3.36 -23.54 -5.99
C GLY A 232 3.38 -22.22 -6.77
N TYR A 233 2.23 -21.53 -6.89
CA TYR A 233 2.09 -20.13 -7.34
C TYR A 233 1.33 -19.32 -6.29
N GLY A 234 1.42 -19.72 -5.02
CA GLY A 234 0.64 -19.21 -3.92
C GLY A 234 1.37 -18.14 -3.11
N GLU A 235 2.15 -17.28 -3.76
CA GLU A 235 3.01 -16.32 -3.06
C GLU A 235 2.19 -15.23 -2.34
N GLY A 236 2.73 -14.65 -1.27
CA GLY A 236 2.09 -13.49 -0.64
C GLY A 236 2.18 -12.25 -1.53
N VAL A 237 3.41 -11.85 -1.87
CA VAL A 237 3.69 -10.78 -2.84
C VAL A 237 4.68 -11.27 -3.89
N TYR A 238 4.28 -11.23 -5.16
CA TYR A 238 5.09 -11.58 -6.32
C TYR A 238 5.53 -10.30 -7.06
N ILE A 239 6.85 -10.11 -7.25
CA ILE A 239 7.41 -8.90 -7.86
C ILE A 239 8.24 -9.27 -9.09
N GLY A 240 7.91 -8.69 -10.24
CA GLY A 240 8.60 -8.93 -11.50
C GLY A 240 7.92 -9.99 -12.35
N SER A 241 8.72 -10.76 -13.10
CA SER A 241 8.24 -11.88 -13.90
C SER A 241 9.39 -12.82 -14.19
N ALA A 242 9.15 -14.14 -14.04
CA ALA A 242 10.14 -15.14 -14.41
C ALA A 242 10.53 -15.02 -15.90
N VAL A 243 11.76 -15.35 -16.23
CA VAL A 243 12.39 -15.29 -17.57
C VAL A 243 11.62 -16.09 -18.61
N SER A 244 10.89 -17.11 -18.17
CA SER A 244 10.01 -17.94 -19.00
C SER A 244 8.75 -17.20 -19.46
N VAL A 245 8.28 -16.20 -18.71
CA VAL A 245 7.07 -15.41 -19.01
C VAL A 245 7.41 -14.35 -20.05
N LYS A 246 6.74 -14.37 -21.20
CA LYS A 246 6.97 -13.40 -22.29
C LYS A 246 5.83 -12.40 -22.40
N GLY A 247 6.13 -11.20 -22.88
CA GLY A 247 5.12 -10.17 -23.19
C GLY A 247 4.96 -9.09 -22.12
N PHE A 248 5.66 -9.22 -20.99
CA PHE A 248 5.75 -8.18 -19.97
C PHE A 248 7.05 -7.37 -20.09
N ASP A 249 6.99 -6.10 -19.71
CA ASP A 249 8.19 -5.39 -19.31
C ASP A 249 8.68 -5.97 -17.98
N TYR A 250 9.90 -6.50 -17.99
CA TYR A 250 10.47 -7.14 -16.82
C TYR A 250 10.88 -6.16 -15.71
N LYS A 251 11.01 -4.86 -16.01
CA LYS A 251 11.54 -3.86 -15.07
C LYS A 251 10.52 -3.48 -14.00
N CYS A 252 10.45 -4.26 -12.93
CA CYS A 252 9.62 -3.96 -11.77
C CYS A 252 10.52 -3.53 -10.59
N ASP A 253 11.06 -2.32 -10.70
CA ASP A 253 12.14 -1.84 -9.83
C ASP A 253 11.64 -1.02 -8.63
N ARG A 254 12.44 -0.96 -7.56
CA ARG A 254 12.25 -0.08 -6.39
C ARG A 254 10.91 -0.27 -5.69
N ASN A 255 10.36 -1.47 -5.79
CA ASN A 255 9.12 -1.85 -5.12
C ASN A 255 9.37 -2.15 -3.64
N LYS A 256 8.35 -1.94 -2.80
CA LYS A 256 8.49 -2.06 -1.35
C LYS A 256 7.40 -2.94 -0.76
N VAL A 257 7.77 -3.78 0.20
CA VAL A 257 6.87 -4.59 1.02
C VAL A 257 7.20 -4.28 2.48
N LEU A 258 6.33 -3.52 3.15
CA LEU A 258 6.63 -2.89 4.43
C LEU A 258 5.58 -3.22 5.48
N ASP A 259 5.98 -3.55 6.70
CA ASP A 259 5.05 -3.64 7.85
C ASP A 259 3.89 -4.65 7.64
N CYS A 260 4.04 -5.62 6.72
CA CYS A 260 3.01 -6.60 6.38
C CYS A 260 3.08 -7.84 7.28
N THR A 261 1.94 -8.48 7.52
CA THR A 261 1.87 -9.78 8.20
C THR A 261 1.42 -10.85 7.22
N PHE A 262 2.16 -11.96 7.18
CA PHE A 262 1.88 -13.08 6.30
C PHE A 262 1.59 -14.36 7.07
N ARG A 263 0.44 -15.02 6.79
CA ARG A 263 0.02 -16.27 7.44
C ARG A 263 -0.54 -17.24 6.43
N ASN A 264 -0.40 -18.54 6.63
CA ASN A 264 -1.02 -19.55 5.74
C ASN A 264 -0.71 -19.31 4.24
N ILE A 265 0.51 -18.88 3.92
CA ILE A 265 0.96 -18.68 2.54
C ILE A 265 1.53 -20.01 2.02
N ALA A 266 1.07 -20.46 0.85
CA ALA A 266 1.43 -21.78 0.34
C ALA A 266 2.81 -21.85 -0.32
N ALA A 267 3.26 -20.75 -0.94
CA ALA A 267 4.61 -20.58 -1.49
C ALA A 267 5.42 -19.58 -0.63
N GLU A 268 6.38 -18.86 -1.21
CA GLU A 268 7.13 -17.80 -0.54
C GLU A 268 6.21 -16.65 -0.07
N HIS A 269 6.53 -16.06 1.08
CA HIS A 269 5.81 -14.87 1.54
C HIS A 269 6.07 -13.68 0.60
N VAL A 270 7.31 -13.52 0.13
CA VAL A 270 7.66 -12.56 -0.92
C VAL A 270 8.61 -13.23 -1.92
N ASP A 271 8.27 -13.15 -3.21
CA ASP A 271 9.06 -13.71 -4.31
C ASP A 271 9.46 -12.59 -5.27
N VAL A 272 10.76 -12.33 -5.37
CA VAL A 272 11.34 -11.25 -6.17
C VAL A 272 12.04 -11.85 -7.37
N LYS A 273 11.45 -11.69 -8.56
CA LYS A 273 11.98 -12.27 -9.78
C LYS A 273 13.20 -11.53 -10.32
N GLU A 274 13.95 -12.26 -11.13
CA GLU A 274 15.00 -11.74 -11.98
C GLU A 274 14.51 -10.56 -12.81
N PHE A 275 15.45 -9.73 -13.25
CA PHE A 275 15.21 -8.46 -13.95
C PHE A 275 14.64 -7.32 -13.11
N THR A 276 14.47 -7.51 -11.79
CA THR A 276 14.05 -6.48 -10.84
C THR A 276 15.21 -5.98 -9.99
N THR A 277 15.24 -4.69 -9.68
CA THR A 277 16.29 -4.06 -8.87
C THR A 277 15.72 -3.26 -7.71
N GLY A 278 16.42 -3.25 -6.57
CA GLY A 278 16.14 -2.29 -5.50
C GLY A 278 14.88 -2.56 -4.68
N THR A 279 14.38 -3.80 -4.64
CA THR A 279 13.22 -4.16 -3.82
C THR A 279 13.56 -4.04 -2.33
N GLU A 280 12.71 -3.35 -1.56
CA GLU A 280 12.84 -3.23 -0.09
C GLU A 280 11.78 -4.09 0.61
N ILE A 281 12.20 -5.00 1.49
CA ILE A 281 11.30 -5.85 2.28
C ILE A 281 11.63 -5.63 3.75
N ALA A 282 10.74 -4.94 4.47
CA ALA A 282 11.08 -4.48 5.81
C ALA A 282 9.95 -4.48 6.82
N ARG A 283 10.29 -4.78 8.09
CA ARG A 283 9.36 -4.78 9.24
C ARG A 283 8.16 -5.71 9.05
N CYS A 284 8.29 -6.69 8.17
CA CYS A 284 7.27 -7.70 7.93
C CYS A 284 7.36 -8.83 8.97
N THR A 285 6.24 -9.50 9.19
CA THR A 285 6.17 -10.70 10.02
C THR A 285 5.74 -11.90 9.17
N PHE A 286 6.57 -12.94 9.12
CA PHE A 286 6.35 -14.14 8.32
C PHE A 286 6.03 -15.33 9.21
N PHE A 287 4.86 -15.94 9.02
CA PHE A 287 4.46 -17.18 9.68
C PHE A 287 4.50 -18.33 8.67
N GLY A 288 5.43 -19.27 8.89
CA GLY A 288 5.78 -20.33 7.96
C GLY A 288 4.84 -21.52 7.93
N ASP A 289 3.86 -21.62 8.82
CA ASP A 289 3.00 -22.80 8.99
C ASP A 289 2.18 -23.21 7.75
N GLY A 290 1.90 -22.28 6.84
CA GLY A 290 1.18 -22.55 5.59
C GLY A 290 2.01 -23.08 4.43
N MET A 291 3.34 -22.94 4.48
CA MET A 291 4.20 -23.18 3.33
C MET A 291 4.24 -24.65 2.94
N THR A 292 4.14 -24.93 1.64
CA THR A 292 3.95 -26.29 1.14
C THR A 292 5.22 -26.95 0.60
N GLY A 293 6.25 -26.18 0.25
CA GLY A 293 7.43 -26.69 -0.44
C GLY A 293 7.20 -27.00 -1.93
N GLU A 294 5.97 -26.79 -2.44
CA GLU A 294 5.69 -26.98 -3.86
C GLU A 294 6.45 -25.95 -4.70
N ASN A 295 6.87 -26.36 -5.90
CA ASN A 295 7.64 -25.52 -6.82
C ASN A 295 8.90 -24.89 -6.18
N TYR A 296 9.54 -25.64 -5.28
CA TYR A 296 10.75 -25.25 -4.55
C TYR A 296 10.53 -24.19 -3.47
N ALA A 297 9.28 -23.90 -3.07
CA ALA A 297 8.98 -22.88 -2.07
C ALA A 297 9.37 -23.25 -0.64
N GLY A 298 10.66 -23.07 -0.34
CA GLY A 298 11.33 -23.53 0.88
C GLY A 298 11.85 -22.42 1.80
N SER A 299 11.55 -21.15 1.52
CA SER A 299 12.02 -20.00 2.30
C SER A 299 10.95 -18.91 2.44
N PHE A 300 11.08 -18.02 3.44
CA PHE A 300 10.13 -16.92 3.60
C PHE A 300 10.21 -15.93 2.43
N ILE A 301 11.42 -15.73 1.90
CA ILE A 301 11.68 -14.81 0.79
C ILE A 301 12.64 -15.50 -0.18
N ASP A 302 12.25 -15.54 -1.46
CA ASP A 302 13.12 -15.91 -2.58
C ASP A 302 13.48 -14.67 -3.42
N ILE A 303 14.77 -14.51 -3.74
CA ILE A 303 15.30 -13.38 -4.49
C ILE A 303 16.08 -13.88 -5.71
N ALA A 304 15.56 -13.60 -6.90
CA ALA A 304 16.28 -13.65 -8.15
C ALA A 304 16.60 -12.26 -8.72
N GLY A 305 16.12 -11.18 -8.09
CA GLY A 305 16.45 -9.79 -8.43
C GLY A 305 17.83 -9.32 -7.91
N ASN A 306 18.18 -8.07 -8.19
CA ASN A 306 19.42 -7.43 -7.70
C ASN A 306 19.13 -6.32 -6.68
N ASP A 307 20.15 -5.96 -5.90
CA ASP A 307 20.15 -4.78 -5.01
C ASP A 307 18.98 -4.77 -4.02
N CYS A 308 18.49 -5.95 -3.62
CA CYS A 308 17.36 -6.07 -2.69
C CYS A 308 17.78 -5.76 -1.25
N PHE A 309 16.93 -5.07 -0.50
CA PHE A 309 17.18 -4.74 0.90
C PHE A 309 16.14 -5.39 1.83
N VAL A 310 16.56 -6.42 2.56
CA VAL A 310 15.71 -7.21 3.45
C VAL A 310 16.09 -6.92 4.90
N HIS A 311 15.25 -6.19 5.63
CA HIS A 311 15.63 -5.75 6.97
C HIS A 311 14.54 -5.62 8.02
N HIS A 312 14.91 -5.82 9.29
CA HIS A 312 14.02 -5.66 10.43
C HIS A 312 12.78 -6.56 10.39
N ASN A 313 12.85 -7.68 9.66
CA ASN A 313 11.74 -8.63 9.57
C ASN A 313 11.79 -9.65 10.71
N ALA A 314 10.64 -10.21 11.06
CA ALA A 314 10.50 -11.34 11.98
C ALA A 314 9.98 -12.57 11.22
N GLY A 315 10.72 -13.67 11.24
CA GLY A 315 10.32 -14.93 10.59
C GLY A 315 10.12 -16.05 11.61
N PHE A 316 9.03 -16.81 11.48
CA PHE A 316 8.68 -17.92 12.36
C PHE A 316 8.45 -19.18 11.53
N ARG A 317 9.37 -20.14 11.60
CA ARG A 317 9.26 -21.40 10.86
C ARG A 317 8.09 -22.25 11.33
N ASN A 318 7.73 -22.15 12.60
CA ASN A 318 6.60 -22.87 13.21
C ASN A 318 6.63 -24.38 12.95
N GLN A 319 7.81 -24.98 13.10
CA GLN A 319 8.07 -26.41 12.91
C GLN A 319 7.82 -26.93 11.49
N ASN A 320 7.61 -26.06 10.50
CA ASN A 320 7.28 -26.49 9.14
C ASN A 320 8.48 -27.20 8.47
N PRO A 321 8.40 -28.51 8.16
CA PRO A 321 9.49 -29.27 7.55
C PRO A 321 9.84 -28.84 6.12
N GLN A 322 8.96 -28.10 5.44
CA GLN A 322 9.17 -27.66 4.06
C GLN A 322 10.11 -26.46 3.97
N ILE A 323 10.20 -25.68 5.04
CA ILE A 323 11.11 -24.54 5.11
C ILE A 323 12.52 -25.07 5.41
N VAL A 324 13.47 -24.73 4.53
CA VAL A 324 14.86 -25.20 4.55
C VAL A 324 15.87 -24.06 4.72
N ALA A 325 15.46 -22.81 4.46
CA ALA A 325 16.22 -21.61 4.75
C ALA A 325 15.25 -20.48 5.14
N ALA A 326 15.74 -19.43 5.81
CA ALA A 326 14.91 -18.26 6.05
C ALA A 326 14.74 -17.43 4.77
N PHE A 327 15.84 -17.22 4.04
CA PHE A 327 15.89 -16.47 2.79
C PHE A 327 16.72 -17.22 1.76
N GLU A 328 16.31 -17.17 0.49
CA GLU A 328 17.03 -17.76 -0.64
C GLU A 328 17.39 -16.69 -1.68
N ILE A 329 18.51 -16.91 -2.37
CA ILE A 329 18.92 -16.12 -3.54
C ILE A 329 19.26 -17.07 -4.68
N HIS A 330 18.74 -16.78 -5.87
CA HIS A 330 18.93 -17.61 -7.08
C HIS A 330 19.37 -16.79 -8.29
N ASP A 331 20.29 -17.33 -9.08
CA ASP A 331 20.79 -16.73 -10.33
C ASP A 331 20.03 -17.24 -11.57
N GLN A 332 18.71 -17.05 -11.58
CA GLN A 332 17.82 -17.57 -12.64
C GLN A 332 18.11 -16.99 -14.05
N ALA A 333 18.82 -15.86 -14.11
CA ALA A 333 19.27 -15.22 -15.34
C ALA A 333 20.70 -14.65 -15.19
N GLU A 334 21.49 -14.68 -16.26
CA GLU A 334 22.85 -14.15 -16.26
C GLU A 334 22.88 -12.68 -15.79
N GLY A 335 23.64 -12.42 -14.71
CA GLY A 335 23.78 -11.10 -14.09
C GLY A 335 22.72 -10.73 -13.06
N TRP A 336 21.86 -11.67 -12.66
CA TRP A 336 20.78 -11.46 -11.68
C TRP A 336 20.92 -12.36 -10.45
N GLY A 337 20.34 -11.95 -9.32
CA GLY A 337 20.45 -12.61 -8.03
C GLY A 337 21.66 -12.14 -7.22
N TYR A 338 22.00 -10.85 -7.24
CA TYR A 338 23.22 -10.31 -6.61
C TYR A 338 22.97 -9.06 -5.77
N HIS A 339 23.94 -8.74 -4.91
CA HIS A 339 24.02 -7.48 -4.15
C HIS A 339 22.87 -7.26 -3.16
N ALA A 340 22.21 -8.34 -2.74
CA ALA A 340 21.20 -8.26 -1.69
C ALA A 340 21.85 -7.89 -0.35
N VAL A 341 21.09 -7.21 0.51
CA VAL A 341 21.52 -6.82 1.85
C VAL A 341 20.49 -7.31 2.87
N PHE A 342 20.92 -8.14 3.80
CA PHE A 342 20.09 -8.69 4.88
C PHE A 342 20.53 -8.09 6.22
N SER A 343 19.69 -7.28 6.85
CA SER A 343 20.07 -6.66 8.11
C SER A 343 19.00 -6.62 9.20
N HIS A 344 19.41 -6.80 10.46
CA HIS A 344 18.52 -6.67 11.62
C HIS A 344 17.29 -7.61 11.59
N ASN A 345 17.34 -8.73 10.86
CA ASN A 345 16.24 -9.69 10.83
C ASN A 345 16.29 -10.60 12.07
N THR A 346 15.13 -10.99 12.59
CA THR A 346 14.98 -11.91 13.73
C THR A 346 14.27 -13.18 13.28
N LEU A 347 14.93 -14.33 13.33
CA LEU A 347 14.45 -15.56 12.70
C LEU A 347 14.34 -16.71 13.72
N TYR A 348 13.16 -17.29 13.85
CA TYR A 348 12.90 -18.46 14.68
C TYR A 348 12.79 -19.69 13.77
N MET A 349 13.92 -20.37 13.59
CA MET A 349 14.07 -21.48 12.64
C MET A 349 13.95 -22.86 13.28
N ASP A 350 13.80 -22.92 14.62
CA ASP A 350 13.31 -24.05 15.44
C ASP A 350 13.80 -25.48 15.13
N ARG A 351 14.90 -25.58 14.40
CA ARG A 351 15.61 -26.80 14.01
C ARG A 351 17.10 -26.55 14.11
N ALA A 352 17.83 -27.50 14.69
CA ALA A 352 19.28 -27.39 14.79
C ALA A 352 19.93 -27.21 13.40
N TYR A 353 20.86 -26.26 13.30
CA TYR A 353 21.57 -25.94 12.04
C TYR A 353 22.24 -27.15 11.37
N GLY A 354 22.87 -28.03 12.16
CA GLY A 354 23.81 -29.07 11.70
C GLY A 354 23.26 -30.48 11.46
N GLU A 355 21.95 -30.68 11.24
CA GLU A 355 21.41 -32.00 10.90
C GLU A 355 22.02 -32.56 9.58
N PRO A 356 22.17 -33.89 9.44
CA PRO A 356 23.34 -34.54 8.82
C PRO A 356 23.38 -34.52 7.29
N ASP A 357 22.51 -33.77 6.63
CA ASP A 357 22.60 -33.54 5.19
C ASP A 357 23.29 -32.18 4.93
N PRO A 358 24.60 -32.17 4.61
CA PRO A 358 25.31 -30.92 4.33
C PRO A 358 24.77 -30.18 3.11
N SER A 359 23.92 -30.81 2.27
CA SER A 359 23.22 -30.14 1.17
C SER A 359 21.91 -29.44 1.58
N ARG A 360 21.50 -29.53 2.85
CA ARG A 360 20.20 -29.04 3.36
C ARG A 360 20.27 -28.49 4.80
N ARG A 361 21.34 -27.76 5.12
CA ARG A 361 21.44 -27.06 6.43
C ARG A 361 20.40 -25.95 6.50
N MET A 362 19.99 -25.60 7.72
CA MET A 362 19.01 -24.53 7.94
C MET A 362 19.68 -23.16 7.89
N TYR A 363 19.85 -22.59 6.71
CA TYR A 363 20.54 -21.31 6.55
C TYR A 363 19.67 -20.10 6.92
N VAL A 364 20.32 -19.01 7.35
CA VAL A 364 19.70 -17.68 7.41
C VAL A 364 19.56 -17.11 5.99
N VAL A 365 20.62 -17.21 5.17
CA VAL A 365 20.56 -16.93 3.74
C VAL A 365 21.21 -18.09 3.01
N ASP A 366 20.47 -18.72 2.11
CA ASP A 366 21.02 -19.69 1.14
C ASP A 366 21.17 -19.02 -0.23
N GLY A 367 22.39 -18.65 -0.61
CA GLY A 367 22.64 -17.85 -1.82
C GLY A 367 23.71 -18.40 -2.76
N TRP A 368 24.21 -19.63 -2.55
CA TRP A 368 25.22 -20.36 -3.35
C TRP A 368 26.27 -19.49 -4.07
N PHE A 369 25.94 -18.98 -5.27
CA PHE A 369 26.85 -18.24 -6.16
C PHE A 369 26.76 -16.71 -6.03
N SER A 370 25.76 -16.21 -5.32
CA SER A 370 25.44 -14.80 -5.15
C SER A 370 26.34 -14.12 -4.12
N ASP A 371 26.74 -12.89 -4.40
CA ASP A 371 27.26 -11.99 -3.37
C ASP A 371 26.11 -11.27 -2.66
N PHE A 372 26.25 -11.14 -1.33
CA PHE A 372 25.30 -10.41 -0.50
C PHE A 372 25.96 -9.88 0.77
N THR A 373 25.37 -8.84 1.35
CA THR A 373 25.84 -8.23 2.59
C THR A 373 24.94 -8.62 3.76
N VAL A 374 25.54 -8.88 4.92
CA VAL A 374 24.82 -9.21 6.15
C VAL A 374 25.28 -8.29 7.30
N CYS A 375 24.33 -7.89 8.16
CA CYS A 375 24.57 -7.06 9.33
C CYS A 375 23.54 -7.35 10.42
N ASP A 376 23.96 -7.60 11.66
CA ASP A 376 23.08 -7.67 12.85
C ASP A 376 21.83 -8.57 12.75
N ASN A 377 21.87 -9.66 11.97
CA ASN A 377 20.78 -10.63 11.98
C ASN A 377 20.85 -11.54 13.21
N GLN A 378 19.70 -11.94 13.72
CA GLN A 378 19.54 -12.86 14.84
C GLN A 378 18.76 -14.09 14.41
N VAL A 379 19.15 -15.25 14.94
CA VAL A 379 18.51 -16.54 14.63
C VAL A 379 18.39 -17.40 15.88
N ASP A 380 17.28 -18.14 15.99
CA ASP A 380 17.03 -19.16 17.01
C ASP A 380 16.82 -20.51 16.32
N TYR A 381 17.73 -21.45 16.55
CA TYR A 381 17.68 -22.83 16.05
C TYR A 381 17.07 -23.84 17.04
N GLY A 382 16.32 -23.35 18.04
CA GLY A 382 15.68 -24.15 19.08
C GLY A 382 16.38 -24.10 20.45
N GLU A 383 17.44 -23.32 20.59
CA GLU A 383 18.22 -23.16 21.83
C GLU A 383 18.23 -21.71 22.36
N GLY A 384 17.44 -20.84 21.75
CA GLY A 384 17.35 -19.41 22.09
C GLY A 384 17.98 -18.53 21.01
N LEU A 385 17.57 -17.26 21.02
CA LEU A 385 17.99 -16.27 20.04
C LEU A 385 19.46 -15.89 20.21
N ILE A 386 20.24 -16.04 19.14
CA ILE A 386 21.66 -15.67 19.05
C ILE A 386 21.91 -14.77 17.85
N ALA A 387 23.05 -14.05 17.83
CA ALA A 387 23.52 -13.41 16.61
C ALA A 387 23.85 -14.49 15.56
N ALA A 388 23.44 -14.27 14.31
CA ALA A 388 23.77 -15.16 13.21
C ALA A 388 25.29 -15.17 12.96
N GLN A 389 25.85 -16.37 12.82
CA GLN A 389 27.29 -16.60 12.66
C GLN A 389 27.63 -16.84 11.17
N PRO A 390 28.89 -16.69 10.75
CA PRO A 390 29.31 -16.87 9.36
C PRO A 390 28.83 -18.18 8.73
N GLU A 391 28.82 -19.29 9.47
CA GLU A 391 28.35 -20.58 8.97
C GLU A 391 26.85 -20.63 8.64
N HIS A 392 26.03 -19.71 9.16
CA HIS A 392 24.60 -19.65 8.87
C HIS A 392 24.29 -19.04 7.49
N TYR A 393 25.31 -18.59 6.76
CA TYR A 393 25.19 -18.01 5.44
C TYR A 393 25.87 -18.91 4.40
N ASN A 394 25.15 -19.30 3.36
CA ASN A 394 25.70 -20.15 2.30
C ASN A 394 26.05 -19.33 1.06
N SER A 395 27.30 -18.89 0.97
CA SER A 395 27.94 -18.35 -0.23
C SER A 395 29.44 -18.16 0.03
N ASP A 396 30.25 -18.23 -1.02
CA ASP A 396 31.68 -17.88 -0.96
C ASP A 396 31.92 -16.35 -0.94
N TYR A 397 30.87 -15.53 -1.16
CA TYR A 397 30.96 -14.09 -1.40
C TYR A 397 30.14 -13.24 -0.41
N VAL A 398 30.04 -13.68 0.85
CA VAL A 398 29.34 -12.94 1.92
C VAL A 398 30.18 -11.77 2.42
N ILE A 399 29.58 -10.57 2.43
CA ILE A 399 30.17 -9.36 3.02
C ILE A 399 29.56 -9.14 4.40
N PHE A 400 30.38 -9.15 5.44
CA PHE A 400 29.95 -8.84 6.81
C PHE A 400 30.16 -7.34 7.07
N ALA A 401 29.06 -6.60 7.22
CA ALA A 401 29.09 -5.18 7.54
C ALA A 401 28.97 -4.96 9.07
N ASP A 402 29.61 -3.90 9.55
CA ASP A 402 29.63 -3.47 10.95
C ASP A 402 28.36 -2.74 11.39
#